data_AF-A0A1C7MTX0-F1
#
_entry.id   AF-A0A1C7MTX0-F1
#
_cell.length_a   1.000
_cell.length_b   1.000
_cell.length_c   1.000
_cell.angle_alpha   90.00
_cell.angle_beta   90.00
_cell.angle_gamma   90.00
#
_symmetry.space_group_name_H-M   'P 1'
#
loop_
_entity.id
_entity.type
_entity.pdbx_description
1 polymer ?
#
loop_
_entity_poly.entity_id
_entity_poly.type
_entity_poly.pdbx_seq_one_letter_code
_entity_poly.pdbx_strand_id
1 'polypeptide(L)'
;MRTGIHRYFVDRLRNHARMLEYYGNGLSWDGFHLTFDELLNVNILINGRLFPPLSVLFRLAEAALEHARQDPSLHVVGHGDLHGGNIIVRRTGGSTQLLYVDYETVGRHSPWIDIAKPIYNDCFFVYRYADRLGIDLFDLGAVHARVNNDTLDIDFKSSSSRECLFDPLGKALFEVLIEGLLRPFECHLKQQREELSERDLHDCPSLSHALLACALLGRNFSQRPDMFFASLAIGVTDPLC
;
A
#
# COMPACT_ATOMS: atom_id res chain seq x y z
N MET A 1 23.28 9.15 -10.51
CA MET A 1 22.99 7.78 -10.03
C MET A 1 21.49 7.66 -9.83
N ARG A 2 20.80 6.73 -10.50
CA ARG A 2 19.44 6.36 -10.10
C ARG A 2 19.57 5.67 -8.75
N THR A 3 19.10 6.32 -7.69
CA THR A 3 19.11 5.75 -6.35
C THR A 3 18.10 4.60 -6.31
N GLY A 4 18.55 3.38 -5.97
CA GLY A 4 17.69 2.18 -5.89
C GLY A 4 16.53 2.30 -4.89
N ILE A 5 16.57 3.34 -4.04
CA ILE A 5 15.60 3.70 -3.01
C ILE A 5 14.14 3.69 -3.52
N HIS A 6 13.87 4.27 -4.69
CA HIS A 6 12.49 4.38 -5.21
C HIS A 6 12.08 3.24 -6.14
N ARG A 7 12.93 2.20 -6.27
CA ARG A 7 12.66 1.02 -7.10
C ARG A 7 11.32 0.37 -6.78
N TYR A 8 10.93 0.40 -5.50
CA TYR A 8 9.71 -0.22 -5.00
C TYR A 8 8.47 0.68 -4.99
N PHE A 9 8.61 1.92 -5.46
CA PHE A 9 7.56 2.93 -5.45
C PHE A 9 7.46 3.62 -6.81
N VAL A 10 8.16 4.75 -7.00
CA VAL A 10 8.10 5.56 -8.23
C VAL A 10 8.41 4.74 -9.47
N ASP A 11 9.44 3.90 -9.44
CA ASP A 11 9.82 3.10 -10.61
C ASP A 11 8.77 2.03 -10.96
N ARG A 12 7.95 1.58 -10.00
CA ARG A 12 6.82 0.66 -10.28
C ARG A 12 5.65 1.39 -10.93
N LEU A 13 5.41 2.63 -10.54
CA LEU A 13 4.31 3.46 -11.04
C LEU A 13 4.59 4.00 -12.45
N ARG A 14 5.86 4.35 -12.72
CA ARG A 14 6.28 5.03 -13.96
C ARG A 14 5.80 4.29 -15.20
N ASN A 15 5.08 5.01 -16.06
CA ASN A 15 4.50 4.48 -17.32
C ASN A 15 3.69 3.19 -17.12
N HIS A 16 3.12 2.98 -15.93
CA HIS A 16 2.40 1.76 -15.57
C HIS A 16 3.23 0.48 -15.73
N ALA A 17 4.57 0.56 -15.72
CA ALA A 17 5.44 -0.56 -16.11
C ALA A 17 5.20 -1.84 -15.30
N ARG A 18 5.07 -1.71 -13.97
CA ARG A 18 4.78 -2.86 -13.10
C ARG A 18 3.36 -3.38 -13.26
N MET A 19 2.40 -2.48 -13.49
CA MET A 19 1.01 -2.86 -13.74
C MET A 19 0.90 -3.64 -15.05
N LEU A 20 1.61 -3.22 -16.10
CA LEU A 20 1.68 -3.91 -17.39
C LEU A 20 2.38 -5.26 -17.26
N GLU A 21 3.47 -5.34 -16.49
CA GLU A 21 4.17 -6.60 -16.19
C GLU A 21 3.23 -7.64 -15.57
N TYR A 22 2.37 -7.22 -14.63
CA TYR A 22 1.49 -8.13 -13.90
C TYR A 22 0.18 -8.41 -14.64
N TYR A 23 -0.45 -7.39 -15.21
CA TYR A 23 -1.84 -7.41 -15.69
C TYR A 23 -1.97 -7.03 -17.17
N GLY A 24 -0.89 -7.09 -17.96
CA GLY A 24 -0.92 -6.70 -19.38
C GLY A 24 -1.89 -7.53 -20.24
N ASN A 25 -2.24 -8.74 -19.80
CA ASN A 25 -3.26 -9.57 -20.42
C ASN A 25 -4.69 -9.27 -19.91
N GLY A 26 -4.86 -8.23 -19.08
CA GLY A 26 -6.11 -7.94 -18.40
C GLY A 26 -6.32 -8.76 -17.13
N LEU A 27 -7.54 -8.71 -16.62
CA LEU A 27 -8.00 -9.44 -15.43
C LEU A 27 -9.31 -10.14 -15.74
N SER A 28 -9.41 -11.43 -15.38
CA SER A 28 -10.61 -12.25 -15.65
C SER A 28 -11.12 -12.89 -14.37
N TRP A 29 -12.44 -12.90 -14.17
CA TRP A 29 -13.11 -13.53 -13.03
C TRP A 29 -14.59 -13.74 -13.36
N ASP A 30 -15.22 -14.82 -12.87
CA ASP A 30 -16.67 -15.07 -13.00
C ASP A 30 -17.26 -14.87 -14.41
N GLY A 31 -16.50 -15.18 -15.46
CA GLY A 31 -16.90 -14.98 -16.85
C GLY A 31 -16.76 -13.55 -17.38
N PHE A 32 -16.35 -12.60 -16.54
CA PHE A 32 -15.93 -11.26 -16.92
C PHE A 32 -14.46 -11.23 -17.33
N HIS A 33 -14.15 -10.30 -18.23
CA HIS A 33 -12.80 -9.98 -18.63
C HIS A 33 -12.69 -8.46 -18.80
N LEU A 34 -11.73 -7.86 -18.10
CA LEU A 34 -11.29 -6.49 -18.37
C LEU A 34 -9.93 -6.56 -19.05
N THR A 35 -9.79 -5.95 -20.21
CA THR A 35 -8.50 -5.70 -20.83
C THR A 35 -7.64 -4.78 -19.95
N PHE A 36 -6.35 -4.70 -20.23
CA PHE A 36 -5.45 -3.81 -19.50
C PHE A 36 -5.90 -2.34 -19.56
N ASP A 37 -6.31 -1.86 -20.74
CA ASP A 37 -6.76 -0.48 -20.92
C ASP A 37 -8.09 -0.20 -20.21
N GLU A 38 -9.02 -1.16 -20.22
CA GLU A 38 -10.27 -1.04 -19.45
C GLU A 38 -9.97 -1.03 -17.95
N LEU A 39 -9.12 -1.94 -17.46
CA LEU A 39 -8.75 -2.00 -16.05
C LEU A 39 -8.12 -0.69 -15.55
N LEU A 40 -7.30 -0.03 -16.39
CA LEU A 40 -6.68 1.24 -16.03
C LEU A 40 -7.68 2.41 -16.00
N ASN A 41 -8.73 2.37 -16.81
CA ASN A 41 -9.57 3.54 -17.08
C ASN A 41 -11.03 3.39 -16.60
N VAL A 42 -11.43 2.21 -16.12
CA VAL A 42 -12.74 1.98 -15.53
C VAL A 42 -12.92 2.81 -14.26
N ASN A 43 -14.12 3.35 -14.05
CA ASN A 43 -14.45 4.01 -12.78
C ASN A 43 -14.47 2.97 -11.65
N ILE A 44 -14.00 3.34 -10.47
CA ILE A 44 -13.87 2.40 -9.35
C ILE A 44 -14.88 2.79 -8.29
N LEU A 45 -15.78 1.88 -7.95
CA LEU A 45 -16.70 2.02 -6.83
C LEU A 45 -16.33 0.99 -5.78
N ILE A 46 -15.84 1.42 -4.62
CA ILE A 46 -15.51 0.52 -3.51
C ILE A 46 -16.46 0.83 -2.36
N ASN A 47 -17.24 -0.16 -1.93
CA ASN A 47 -18.20 -0.03 -0.82
C ASN A 47 -19.13 1.19 -0.95
N GLY A 48 -19.59 1.48 -2.17
CA GLY A 48 -20.47 2.62 -2.48
C GLY A 48 -19.77 3.97 -2.58
N ARG A 49 -18.46 4.06 -2.37
CA ARG A 49 -17.66 5.28 -2.57
C ARG A 49 -16.97 5.26 -3.94
N LEU A 50 -17.19 6.30 -4.72
CA LEU A 50 -16.59 6.47 -6.05
C LEU A 50 -15.16 6.98 -5.92
N PHE A 51 -14.25 6.36 -6.66
CA PHE A 51 -12.84 6.72 -6.77
C PHE A 51 -12.46 6.95 -8.24
N PRO A 52 -11.43 7.78 -8.50
CA PRO A 52 -10.89 7.94 -9.84
C PRO A 52 -10.37 6.62 -10.42
N PRO A 53 -10.28 6.49 -11.76
CA PRO A 53 -9.63 5.35 -12.40
C PRO A 53 -8.18 5.16 -11.97
N LEU A 54 -7.67 3.93 -12.11
CA LEU A 54 -6.29 3.58 -11.74
C LEU A 54 -5.25 4.44 -12.46
N SER A 55 -5.47 4.78 -13.74
CA SER A 55 -4.57 5.66 -14.50
C SER A 55 -4.40 7.03 -13.84
N VAL A 56 -5.49 7.58 -13.30
CA VAL A 56 -5.49 8.85 -12.56
C VAL A 56 -4.80 8.69 -11.21
N LEU A 57 -5.15 7.65 -10.45
CA LEU A 57 -4.56 7.37 -9.13
C LEU A 57 -3.04 7.14 -9.22
N PHE A 58 -2.58 6.38 -10.22
CA PHE A 58 -1.15 6.14 -10.44
C PHE A 58 -0.40 7.41 -10.84
N ARG A 59 -1.00 8.26 -11.67
CA ARG A 59 -0.40 9.56 -12.01
C ARG A 59 -0.29 10.47 -10.79
N LEU A 60 -1.31 10.52 -9.94
CA LEU A 60 -1.28 11.28 -8.69
C LEU A 60 -0.21 10.71 -7.74
N ALA A 61 -0.12 9.39 -7.63
CA ALA A 61 0.89 8.72 -6.82
C ALA A 61 2.31 8.99 -7.29
N GLU A 62 2.56 8.87 -8.61
CA GLU A 62 3.86 9.16 -9.19
C GLU A 62 4.27 10.61 -8.91
N ALA A 63 3.37 11.57 -9.15
CA ALA A 63 3.64 12.98 -8.91
C ALA A 63 3.93 13.28 -7.43
N ALA A 64 3.12 12.75 -6.50
CA ALA A 64 3.30 12.96 -5.07
C ALA A 64 4.63 12.37 -4.56
N LEU A 65 4.95 11.14 -4.96
CA LEU A 65 6.17 10.45 -4.52
C LEU A 65 7.42 11.05 -5.17
N GLU A 66 7.33 11.52 -6.42
CA GLU A 66 8.41 12.23 -7.09
C GLU A 66 8.66 13.62 -6.47
N HIS A 67 7.59 14.31 -6.05
CA HIS A 67 7.72 15.55 -5.29
C HIS A 67 8.38 15.30 -3.92
N ALA A 68 7.92 14.31 -3.16
CA ALA A 68 8.52 13.93 -1.87
C ALA A 68 9.99 13.49 -1.99
N ARG A 69 10.38 12.93 -3.14
CA ARG A 69 11.78 12.61 -3.46
C ARG A 69 12.65 13.86 -3.65
N GLN A 70 12.07 14.94 -4.17
CA GLN A 70 12.78 16.17 -4.50
C GLN A 70 12.76 17.20 -3.36
N ASP A 71 11.75 17.18 -2.50
CA ASP A 71 11.62 18.10 -1.37
C ASP A 71 12.62 17.77 -0.25
N PRO A 72 13.66 18.59 -0.02
CA PRO A 72 14.66 18.32 1.03
C PRO A 72 14.13 18.58 2.45
N SER A 73 12.92 19.13 2.60
CA SER A 73 12.38 19.56 3.89
C SER A 73 12.11 18.38 4.84
N LEU A 74 11.80 17.19 4.32
CA LEU A 74 11.45 16.03 5.12
C LEU A 74 12.10 14.76 4.59
N HIS A 75 13.43 14.64 4.75
CA HIS A 75 14.19 13.44 4.39
C HIS A 75 14.86 12.80 5.61
N VAL A 76 14.92 11.48 5.57
CA VAL A 76 15.69 10.64 6.49
C VAL A 76 16.71 9.82 5.70
N VAL A 77 17.75 9.31 6.37
CA VAL A 77 18.53 8.19 5.83
C VAL A 77 17.80 6.92 6.23
N GLY A 78 16.99 6.41 5.32
CA GLY A 78 16.07 5.30 5.57
C GLY A 78 16.48 4.00 4.87
N HIS A 79 15.71 2.94 5.08
CA HIS A 79 15.98 1.62 4.52
C HIS A 79 15.49 1.47 3.07
N GLY A 80 14.36 2.09 2.72
CA GLY A 80 13.67 1.98 1.42
C GLY A 80 12.92 0.65 1.21
N ASP A 81 13.20 -0.35 2.06
CA ASP A 81 12.52 -1.64 2.08
C ASP A 81 12.32 -2.18 3.50
N LEU A 82 11.94 -1.31 4.43
CA LEU A 82 11.73 -1.75 5.80
C LEU A 82 10.41 -2.52 5.93
N HIS A 83 10.48 -3.79 6.32
CA HIS A 83 9.33 -4.60 6.74
C HIS A 83 9.84 -5.80 7.55
N GLY A 84 8.94 -6.57 8.17
CA GLY A 84 9.31 -7.70 9.04
C GLY A 84 10.20 -8.77 8.39
N GLY A 85 10.18 -8.89 7.05
CA GLY A 85 11.05 -9.80 6.31
C GLY A 85 12.52 -9.36 6.26
N ASN A 86 12.80 -8.07 6.49
CA ASN A 86 14.13 -7.47 6.47
C ASN A 86 14.65 -7.14 7.89
N ILE A 87 14.06 -7.78 8.92
CA ILE A 87 14.47 -7.63 10.32
C ILE A 87 14.75 -9.01 10.91
N ILE A 88 15.99 -9.23 11.37
CA ILE A 88 16.38 -10.42 12.11
C ILE A 88 16.33 -10.09 13.61
N VAL A 89 15.55 -10.87 14.35
CA VAL A 89 15.48 -10.77 15.81
C VAL A 89 16.49 -11.74 16.43
N ARG A 90 17.58 -11.21 17.00
CA ARG A 90 18.59 -12.00 17.70
C ARG A 90 18.39 -11.90 19.21
N ARG A 91 18.11 -13.04 19.86
CA ARG A 91 18.02 -13.13 21.32
C ARG A 91 19.35 -13.65 21.88
N THR A 92 19.98 -12.92 22.79
CA THR A 92 21.24 -13.34 23.42
C THR A 92 21.27 -12.90 24.89
N GLY A 93 21.39 -13.86 25.80
CA GLY A 93 21.54 -13.59 27.25
C GLY A 93 20.40 -12.78 27.87
N GLY A 94 19.15 -12.95 27.41
CA GLY A 94 18.00 -12.17 27.87
C GLY A 94 17.82 -10.81 27.17
N SER A 95 18.76 -10.38 26.34
CA SER A 95 18.60 -9.19 25.48
C SER A 95 18.02 -9.55 24.12
N THR A 96 17.20 -8.65 23.56
CA THR A 96 16.70 -8.73 22.18
C THR A 96 17.42 -7.67 21.35
N GLN A 97 18.07 -8.09 20.28
CA GLN A 97 18.71 -7.22 19.29
C GLN A 97 17.94 -7.33 17.98
N LEU A 98 17.69 -6.19 17.33
CA LEU A 98 17.11 -6.13 15.99
C LEU A 98 18.25 -5.84 15.01
N LEU A 99 18.42 -6.71 14.03
CA LEU A 99 19.39 -6.56 12.96
C LEU A 99 18.62 -6.31 11.65
N TYR A 100 18.81 -5.14 11.06
CA TYR A 100 18.25 -4.82 9.75
C TYR A 100 19.12 -5.44 8.65
N VAL A 101 18.51 -5.91 7.58
CA VAL A 101 19.21 -6.56 6.45
C VAL A 101 18.62 -6.11 5.13
N ASP A 102 19.30 -6.43 4.02
CA ASP A 102 18.90 -6.06 2.66
C ASP A 102 18.95 -4.55 2.37
N TYR A 103 20.15 -3.99 2.52
CA TYR A 103 20.41 -2.55 2.39
C TYR A 103 20.46 -2.02 0.95
N GLU A 104 19.98 -2.78 -0.05
CA GLU A 104 20.09 -2.40 -1.47
C GLU A 104 19.33 -1.10 -1.83
N THR A 105 18.31 -0.75 -1.04
CA THR A 105 17.48 0.46 -1.21
C THR A 105 17.75 1.55 -0.19
N VAL A 106 18.83 1.46 0.59
CA VAL A 106 19.16 2.48 1.59
C VAL A 106 19.52 3.81 0.94
N GLY A 107 19.07 4.90 1.55
CA GLY A 107 19.56 6.23 1.24
C GLY A 107 18.66 7.34 1.75
N ARG A 108 18.76 8.52 1.14
CA ARG A 108 17.94 9.68 1.50
C ARG A 108 16.60 9.67 0.78
N HIS A 109 15.52 9.66 1.54
CA HIS A 109 14.14 9.73 1.03
C HIS A 109 13.16 10.21 2.09
N SER A 110 11.91 10.41 1.67
CA SER A 110 10.81 10.74 2.56
C SER A 110 10.49 9.58 3.53
N PRO A 111 10.36 9.83 4.84
CA PRO A 111 10.09 8.79 5.85
C PRO A 111 8.78 8.02 5.60
N TRP A 112 7.82 8.62 4.87
CA TRP A 112 6.56 7.98 4.51
C TRP A 112 6.74 6.67 3.73
N ILE A 113 7.83 6.55 2.98
CA ILE A 113 8.19 5.34 2.23
C ILE A 113 8.51 4.17 3.17
N ASP A 114 9.28 4.42 4.23
CA ASP A 114 9.64 3.41 5.23
C ASP A 114 8.48 3.09 6.18
N ILE A 115 7.50 3.99 6.29
CA ILE A 115 6.28 3.77 7.09
C ILE A 115 5.22 2.98 6.29
N ALA A 116 5.06 3.27 4.99
CA ALA A 116 4.06 2.61 4.14
C ALA A 116 4.30 1.10 4.00
N LYS A 117 5.56 0.67 3.92
CA LYS A 117 5.91 -0.74 3.77
C LYS A 117 5.50 -1.63 4.94
N PRO A 118 5.85 -1.35 6.21
CA PRO A 118 5.41 -2.21 7.31
C PRO A 118 3.89 -2.16 7.48
N ILE A 119 3.24 -1.00 7.25
CA ILE A 119 1.77 -0.93 7.25
C ILE A 119 1.20 -1.95 6.26
N TYR A 120 1.65 -1.97 5.01
CA TYR A 120 1.11 -2.93 4.04
C TYR A 120 1.63 -4.35 4.25
N ASN A 121 2.95 -4.55 4.31
CA ASN A 121 3.56 -5.88 4.29
C ASN A 121 3.34 -6.66 5.58
N ASP A 122 3.29 -5.99 6.72
CA ASP A 122 3.21 -6.64 8.03
C ASP A 122 1.77 -6.62 8.56
N CYS A 123 1.03 -5.51 8.44
CA CYS A 123 -0.36 -5.48 8.90
C CYS A 123 -1.30 -6.20 7.93
N PHE A 124 -1.14 -6.03 6.61
CA PHE A 124 -1.94 -6.74 5.59
C PHE A 124 -1.24 -8.01 5.08
N PHE A 125 -0.48 -8.69 5.96
CA PHE A 125 0.28 -9.89 5.63
C PHE A 125 -0.58 -10.95 4.94
N VAL A 126 -1.79 -11.21 5.46
CA VAL A 126 -2.72 -12.20 4.90
C VAL A 126 -3.03 -11.91 3.43
N TYR A 127 -3.35 -10.66 3.09
CA TYR A 127 -3.64 -10.24 1.72
C TYR A 127 -2.39 -10.32 0.85
N ARG A 128 -1.24 -9.87 1.36
CA ARG A 128 0.04 -9.89 0.64
C ARG A 128 0.48 -11.32 0.29
N TYR A 129 0.20 -12.31 1.13
CA TYR A 129 0.67 -13.69 0.95
C TYR A 129 -0.45 -14.68 0.67
N ALA A 130 -1.63 -14.20 0.25
CA ALA A 130 -2.79 -15.06 0.14
C ALA A 130 -2.67 -16.14 -0.96
N ASP A 131 -1.85 -15.89 -2.00
CA ASP A 131 -1.47 -16.89 -3.00
C ASP A 131 -0.71 -18.08 -2.39
N ARG A 132 -0.08 -17.88 -1.21
CA ARG A 132 0.64 -18.92 -0.46
C ARG A 132 -0.17 -19.51 0.67
N LEU A 133 -1.13 -18.76 1.21
CA LEU A 133 -1.97 -19.19 2.33
C LEU A 133 -3.18 -20.02 1.89
N GLY A 134 -3.50 -20.08 0.59
CA GLY A 134 -4.62 -20.86 0.08
C GLY A 134 -5.99 -20.31 0.49
N ILE A 135 -6.06 -19.02 0.81
CA ILE A 135 -7.30 -18.32 1.17
C ILE A 135 -7.95 -17.84 -0.11
N ASP A 136 -9.23 -18.12 -0.32
CA ASP A 136 -10.04 -17.59 -1.43
C ASP A 136 -11.07 -16.60 -0.88
N LEU A 137 -10.97 -15.32 -1.25
CA LEU A 137 -11.86 -14.28 -0.70
C LEU A 137 -13.22 -14.24 -1.38
N PHE A 138 -13.36 -14.81 -2.58
CA PHE A 138 -14.65 -14.96 -3.24
C PHE A 138 -15.46 -16.07 -2.55
N ASP A 139 -14.85 -17.22 -2.28
CA ASP A 139 -15.51 -18.33 -1.56
C ASP A 139 -15.93 -17.95 -0.14
N LEU A 140 -15.12 -17.12 0.53
CA LEU A 140 -15.44 -16.56 1.85
C LEU A 140 -16.50 -15.45 1.79
N GLY A 141 -16.87 -14.96 0.59
CA GLY A 141 -17.75 -13.83 0.39
C GLY A 141 -17.23 -12.54 1.03
N ALA A 142 -15.91 -12.43 1.19
CA ALA A 142 -15.20 -11.29 1.74
C ALA A 142 -14.96 -10.20 0.68
N VAL A 143 -14.88 -10.60 -0.59
CA VAL A 143 -14.78 -9.71 -1.74
C VAL A 143 -15.83 -10.14 -2.76
N HIS A 144 -16.52 -9.17 -3.35
CA HIS A 144 -17.31 -9.35 -4.56
C HIS A 144 -16.95 -8.23 -5.53
N ALA A 145 -16.75 -8.58 -6.80
CA ALA A 145 -16.45 -7.62 -7.85
C ALA A 145 -17.34 -7.86 -9.06
N ARG A 146 -17.89 -6.79 -9.61
CA ARG A 146 -18.73 -6.81 -10.81
C ARG A 146 -18.48 -5.58 -11.66
N VAL A 147 -18.77 -5.68 -12.95
CA VAL A 147 -18.73 -4.53 -13.86
C VAL A 147 -20.17 -4.10 -14.15
N ASN A 148 -20.51 -2.86 -13.79
CA ASN A 148 -21.83 -2.26 -13.99
C ASN A 148 -21.67 -0.91 -14.70
N ASN A 149 -22.24 -0.74 -15.90
CA ASN A 149 -22.30 0.55 -16.61
C ASN A 149 -20.96 1.34 -16.54
N ASP A 150 -19.88 0.72 -17.00
CA ASP A 150 -18.52 1.29 -17.03
C ASP A 150 -17.87 1.56 -15.65
N THR A 151 -18.40 0.92 -14.61
CA THR A 151 -17.88 0.98 -13.24
C THR A 151 -17.52 -0.41 -12.75
N LEU A 152 -16.29 -0.56 -12.25
CA LEU A 152 -15.84 -1.69 -11.47
C LEU A 152 -16.33 -1.50 -10.03
N ASP A 153 -17.36 -2.24 -9.66
CA ASP A 153 -18.02 -2.19 -8.37
C ASP A 153 -17.48 -3.33 -7.49
N ILE A 154 -16.79 -2.93 -6.43
CA ILE A 154 -16.10 -3.78 -5.47
C ILE A 154 -16.80 -3.63 -4.13
N ASP A 155 -17.49 -4.69 -3.72
CA ASP A 155 -17.94 -4.85 -2.35
C ASP A 155 -16.88 -5.64 -1.61
N PHE A 156 -16.10 -4.93 -0.82
CA PHE A 156 -15.08 -5.49 0.04
C PHE A 156 -15.59 -5.45 1.46
N LYS A 157 -16.04 -6.62 1.96
CA LYS A 157 -16.42 -6.81 3.36
C LYS A 157 -15.19 -6.84 4.24
N SER A 158 -14.56 -5.69 4.37
CA SER A 158 -14.09 -5.27 5.68
C SER A 158 -15.38 -5.00 6.46
N SER A 159 -15.85 -5.94 7.29
CA SER A 159 -17.02 -5.67 8.14
C SER A 159 -16.85 -4.29 8.79
N SER A 160 -17.92 -3.51 8.85
CA SER A 160 -18.02 -2.05 9.07
C SER A 160 -17.34 -1.44 10.32
N SER A 161 -16.44 -2.16 10.97
CA SER A 161 -15.49 -1.71 11.99
C SER A 161 -14.06 -1.96 11.48
N ARG A 162 -13.07 -1.15 11.90
CA ARG A 162 -11.62 -1.35 11.59
C ARG A 162 -11.05 -2.73 12.00
N GLU A 163 -11.90 -3.65 12.47
CA GLU A 163 -11.57 -4.93 13.05
C GLU A 163 -11.35 -6.07 12.03
N CYS A 164 -11.67 -5.86 10.75
CA CYS A 164 -11.71 -6.95 9.75
C CYS A 164 -10.84 -6.71 8.51
N LEU A 165 -10.22 -5.53 8.38
CA LEU A 165 -9.10 -5.30 7.45
C LEU A 165 -7.87 -6.14 7.81
N PHE A 166 -7.84 -6.66 9.02
CA PHE A 166 -6.70 -7.33 9.59
C PHE A 166 -7.12 -8.64 10.22
N ASP A 167 -6.26 -9.66 10.13
CA ASP A 167 -6.30 -10.71 11.13
C ASP A 167 -5.92 -10.13 12.52
N PRO A 168 -6.19 -10.82 13.63
CA PRO A 168 -5.91 -10.27 14.97
C PRO A 168 -4.46 -9.79 15.17
N LEU A 169 -3.48 -10.45 14.55
CA LEU A 169 -2.09 -10.02 14.61
C LEU A 169 -1.87 -8.78 13.75
N GLY A 170 -2.39 -8.76 12.52
CA GLY A 170 -2.36 -7.58 11.65
C GLY A 170 -2.94 -6.34 12.33
N LYS A 171 -4.04 -6.50 13.08
CA LYS A 171 -4.72 -5.41 13.80
C LYS A 171 -3.84 -4.88 14.91
N ALA A 172 -3.28 -5.78 15.72
CA ALA A 172 -2.37 -5.42 16.79
C ALA A 172 -1.11 -4.72 16.26
N LEU A 173 -0.55 -5.20 15.15
CA LEU A 173 0.60 -4.55 14.49
C LEU A 173 0.24 -3.16 13.96
N PHE A 174 -0.93 -3.02 13.34
CA PHE A 174 -1.41 -1.74 12.86
C PHE A 174 -1.60 -0.75 14.02
N GLU A 175 -2.28 -1.14 15.09
CA GLU A 175 -2.45 -0.31 16.28
C GLU A 175 -1.09 0.10 16.87
N VAL A 176 -0.14 -0.82 16.99
CA VAL A 176 1.22 -0.52 17.48
C VAL A 176 1.94 0.47 16.56
N LEU A 177 1.84 0.32 15.23
CA LEU A 177 2.48 1.24 14.28
C LEU A 177 1.83 2.63 14.32
N ILE A 178 0.50 2.70 14.42
CA ILE A 178 -0.21 3.97 14.45
C ILE A 178 0.08 4.71 15.77
N GLU A 179 -0.11 4.05 16.90
CA GLU A 179 0.05 4.67 18.23
C GLU A 179 1.52 4.86 18.61
N GLY A 180 2.38 3.91 18.24
CA GLY A 180 3.78 3.88 18.67
C GLY A 180 4.75 4.58 17.71
N LEU A 181 4.38 4.77 16.45
CA LEU A 181 5.27 5.38 15.44
C LEU A 181 4.61 6.57 14.75
N LEU A 182 3.47 6.39 14.08
CA LEU A 182 2.91 7.41 13.21
C LEU A 182 2.46 8.65 13.99
N ARG A 183 1.60 8.49 15.00
CA ARG A 183 1.11 9.62 15.81
C ARG A 183 2.23 10.37 16.55
N PRO A 184 3.20 9.70 17.21
CA PRO A 184 4.34 10.40 17.80
C PRO A 184 5.18 11.15 16.76
N PHE A 185 5.40 10.55 15.59
CA PHE A 185 6.15 11.18 14.51
C PHE A 185 5.44 12.43 13.98
N GLU A 186 4.13 12.35 13.73
CA GLU A 186 3.33 13.50 13.32
C GLU A 186 3.33 14.61 14.37
N CYS A 187 3.17 14.27 15.65
CA CYS A 187 3.24 15.22 16.75
C CYS A 187 4.60 15.93 16.80
N HIS A 188 5.69 15.18 16.61
CA HIS A 188 7.03 15.75 16.52
C HIS A 188 7.16 16.69 15.31
N LEU A 189 6.64 16.32 14.14
CA LEU A 189 6.65 17.19 12.96
C LEU A 189 5.86 18.48 13.17
N LYS A 190 4.68 18.43 13.80
CA LYS A 190 3.88 19.63 14.16
C LYS A 190 4.68 20.58 15.06
N GLN A 191 5.40 20.04 16.05
CA GLN A 191 6.20 20.86 16.96
C GLN A 191 7.40 21.51 16.27
N GLN A 192 7.99 20.84 15.28
CA GLN A 192 9.16 21.34 14.56
C GLN A 192 8.80 22.28 13.41
N ARG A 193 7.57 22.21 12.89
CA ARG A 193 7.09 23.03 11.78
C ARG A 193 5.77 23.69 12.18
N GLU A 194 5.87 24.93 12.67
CA GLU A 194 4.74 25.77 13.09
C GLU A 194 3.64 25.91 12.01
N GLU A 195 3.95 25.59 10.74
CA GLU A 195 3.07 25.76 9.58
C GLU A 195 2.47 24.45 9.02
N LEU A 196 2.80 23.26 9.55
CA LEU A 196 2.15 22.03 9.09
C LEU A 196 0.73 21.96 9.67
N SER A 197 -0.29 22.09 8.81
CA SER A 197 -1.67 21.93 9.25
C SER A 197 -1.94 20.47 9.63
N GLU A 198 -2.97 20.22 10.45
CA GLU A 198 -3.38 18.84 10.77
C GLU A 198 -3.75 18.03 9.51
N ARG A 199 -4.21 18.73 8.46
CA ARG A 199 -4.48 18.15 7.14
C ARG A 199 -3.22 17.68 6.44
N ASP A 200 -2.11 18.41 6.52
CA ASP A 200 -0.86 18.06 5.82
C ASP A 200 -0.20 16.78 6.37
N LEU A 201 -0.53 16.43 7.62
CA LEU A 201 -0.03 15.24 8.31
C LEU A 201 -1.00 14.05 8.19
N HIS A 202 -2.30 14.28 8.39
CA HIS A 202 -3.31 13.22 8.37
C HIS A 202 -3.79 12.84 6.96
N ASP A 203 -3.76 13.79 6.01
CA ASP A 203 -3.99 13.56 4.58
C ASP A 203 -2.65 13.57 3.83
N CYS A 204 -1.55 13.10 4.43
CA CYS A 204 -0.25 13.14 3.77
C CYS A 204 -0.30 12.34 2.46
N PRO A 205 -0.37 12.99 1.28
CA PRO A 205 -0.65 12.26 0.05
C PRO A 205 0.44 11.23 -0.21
N SER A 206 1.67 11.50 0.21
CA SER A 206 2.79 10.60 0.04
C SER A 206 2.59 9.24 0.72
N LEU A 207 1.95 9.18 1.90
CA LEU A 207 1.72 7.92 2.61
C LEU A 207 0.64 7.09 1.91
N SER A 208 -0.53 7.67 1.64
CA SER A 208 -1.63 6.95 0.97
C SER A 208 -1.23 6.51 -0.46
N HIS A 209 -0.48 7.33 -1.20
CA HIS A 209 0.05 6.96 -2.51
C HIS A 209 1.17 5.91 -2.43
N ALA A 210 2.00 5.93 -1.39
CA ALA A 210 2.97 4.86 -1.14
C ALA A 210 2.27 3.53 -0.80
N LEU A 211 1.19 3.57 -0.01
CA LEU A 211 0.36 2.40 0.29
C LEU A 211 -0.30 1.83 -0.96
N LEU A 212 -0.84 2.67 -1.85
CA LEU A 212 -1.36 2.24 -3.15
C LEU A 212 -0.30 1.47 -3.95
N ALA A 213 0.93 1.98 -4.02
CA ALA A 213 2.04 1.32 -4.71
C ALA A 213 2.43 -0.01 -4.04
N CYS A 214 2.45 -0.07 -2.71
CA CYS A 214 2.68 -1.30 -1.97
C CYS A 214 1.61 -2.36 -2.29
N ALA A 215 0.35 -1.94 -2.29
CA ALA A 215 -0.80 -2.83 -2.41
C ALA A 215 -0.93 -3.45 -3.80
N LEU A 216 -0.89 -2.64 -4.85
CA LEU A 216 -1.15 -3.12 -6.21
C LEU A 216 0.09 -3.59 -6.96
N LEU A 217 1.26 -3.04 -6.61
CA LEU A 217 2.48 -3.21 -7.41
C LEU A 217 3.55 -4.03 -6.66
N GLY A 218 3.27 -4.40 -5.41
CA GLY A 218 4.15 -5.23 -4.58
C GLY A 218 4.16 -6.71 -4.98
N ARG A 219 3.06 -7.23 -5.54
CA ARG A 219 2.88 -8.65 -5.88
C ARG A 219 1.95 -8.83 -7.08
N ASN A 220 2.17 -9.88 -7.87
CA ASN A 220 1.32 -10.21 -9.01
C ASN A 220 0.11 -11.04 -8.57
N PHE A 221 -1.09 -10.49 -8.72
CA PHE A 221 -2.36 -11.18 -8.45
C PHE A 221 -3.20 -11.38 -9.73
N SER A 222 -2.59 -11.40 -10.92
CA SER A 222 -3.32 -11.62 -12.18
C SER A 222 -4.09 -12.94 -12.25
N GLN A 223 -3.64 -13.96 -11.50
CA GLN A 223 -4.30 -15.25 -11.36
C GLN A 223 -5.20 -15.34 -10.11
N ARG A 224 -5.30 -14.26 -9.34
CA ARG A 224 -6.02 -14.14 -8.06
C ARG A 224 -6.82 -12.83 -8.05
N PRO A 225 -7.86 -12.71 -8.91
CA PRO A 225 -8.64 -11.47 -9.03
C PRO A 225 -9.26 -11.04 -7.69
N ASP A 226 -9.65 -12.00 -6.86
CA ASP A 226 -10.13 -11.77 -5.49
C ASP A 226 -9.12 -10.97 -4.65
N MET A 227 -7.84 -11.31 -4.75
CA MET A 227 -6.75 -10.61 -4.05
C MET A 227 -6.38 -9.28 -4.70
N PHE A 228 -6.49 -9.20 -6.03
CA PHE A 228 -6.35 -7.92 -6.73
C PHE A 228 -7.39 -6.91 -6.23
N PHE A 229 -8.67 -7.29 -6.17
CA PHE A 229 -9.74 -6.40 -5.74
C PHE A 229 -9.63 -6.03 -4.25
N ALA A 230 -9.26 -6.97 -3.38
CA ALA A 230 -8.98 -6.67 -1.98
C ALA A 230 -7.81 -5.68 -1.84
N SER A 231 -6.70 -5.91 -2.57
CA SER A 231 -5.53 -5.03 -2.54
C SER A 231 -5.84 -3.66 -3.13
N LEU A 232 -6.69 -3.60 -4.16
CA LEU A 232 -7.19 -2.35 -4.73
C LEU A 232 -8.01 -1.58 -3.70
N ALA A 233 -8.94 -2.24 -3.02
CA ALA A 233 -9.72 -1.64 -1.95
C ALA A 233 -8.80 -1.09 -0.86
N ILE A 234 -7.91 -1.91 -0.29
CA ILE A 234 -6.95 -1.52 0.75
C ILE A 234 -6.05 -0.34 0.30
N GLY A 235 -5.56 -0.35 -0.93
CA GLY A 235 -4.64 0.67 -1.44
C GLY A 235 -5.30 2.01 -1.76
N VAL A 236 -6.62 2.03 -2.00
CA VAL A 236 -7.37 3.22 -2.43
C VAL A 236 -8.23 3.77 -1.29
N THR A 237 -8.80 2.91 -0.45
CA THR A 237 -9.46 3.34 0.78
C THR A 237 -8.37 3.61 1.81
N ASP A 238 -8.12 4.88 2.11
CA ASP A 238 -7.11 5.25 3.10
C ASP A 238 -7.36 4.50 4.42
N PRO A 239 -6.47 3.57 4.85
CA PRO A 239 -6.66 2.83 6.08
C PRO A 239 -6.50 3.71 7.34
N LEU A 240 -6.02 4.94 7.18
CA LEU A 240 -5.81 5.90 8.25
C LEU A 240 -7.06 6.78 8.49
N CYS A 241 -7.98 6.86 7.53
CA CYS A 241 -9.24 7.60 7.64
C CYS A 241 -10.33 6.86 8.43
#